data_AF-A0A3B4DMW5-F1
#
_entry.id   AF-A0A3B4DMW5-F1
#
_cell.length_a   1.000
_cell.length_b   1.000
_cell.length_c   1.000
_cell.angle_alpha   90.00
_cell.angle_beta   90.00
_cell.angle_gamma   90.00
#
_symmetry.space_group_name_H-M   'P 1'
#
loop_
_entity.id
_entity.type
_entity.pdbx_description
1 polymer ?
#
loop_
_entity_poly.entity_id
_entity_poly.type
_entity_poly.pdbx_seq_one_letter_code
_entity_poly.pdbx_strand_id
1 'polypeptide(L)'
;MSGPSVSSICGEKARKPPVKVLSSQLREAEGCAAGSGKPECSIKRLGLGKPGSLRVSVVWMQGTVVEVQPDQNTALLLDETGNFTVSGVNSIPKGKPCLSPGKYVMVMGVIQSHSPEPVLRAVKMADLSDKAAIHRKMWKYEVEDLQQTLP
;
A
#
# COMPACT_ATOMS: atom_id res chain seq x y z
N MET A 1 -12.19 49.58 -3.85
CA MET A 1 -10.89 48.85 -3.85
C MET A 1 -11.04 47.71 -2.87
N SER A 2 -11.40 46.53 -3.38
CA SER A 2 -11.63 45.33 -2.57
C SER A 2 -10.45 44.39 -2.80
N GLY A 3 -9.70 44.09 -1.75
CA GLY A 3 -8.52 43.21 -1.83
C GLY A 3 -8.91 41.77 -2.16
N PRO A 4 -7.98 40.97 -2.72
CA PRO A 4 -8.27 39.58 -3.04
C PRO A 4 -8.29 38.77 -1.74
N SER A 5 -9.43 38.11 -1.46
CA SER A 5 -9.49 37.03 -0.48
C SER A 5 -8.56 35.92 -0.93
N VAL A 6 -7.49 35.70 -0.17
CA VAL A 6 -6.66 34.50 -0.27
C VAL A 6 -7.55 33.32 0.13
N SER A 7 -8.06 32.60 -0.87
CA SER A 7 -8.76 31.34 -0.66
C SER A 7 -7.74 30.34 -0.10
N SER A 8 -7.76 30.22 1.22
CA SER A 8 -7.06 29.22 2.01
C SER A 8 -7.16 27.85 1.32
N ILE A 9 -6.02 27.28 0.99
CA ILE A 9 -5.89 25.91 0.47
C ILE A 9 -6.56 25.00 1.51
N CYS A 10 -7.74 24.51 1.16
CA CYS A 10 -8.59 23.69 2.00
C CYS A 10 -7.79 22.47 2.49
N GLY A 11 -7.64 22.36 3.80
CA GLY A 11 -6.61 21.56 4.46
C GLY A 11 -6.53 20.12 3.98
N GLU A 12 -5.29 19.67 3.71
CA GLU A 12 -4.93 18.27 3.72
C GLU A 12 -5.28 17.69 5.10
N LYS A 13 -6.48 17.11 5.24
CA LYS A 13 -6.82 16.23 6.37
C LYS A 13 -5.72 15.18 6.43
N ALA A 14 -4.87 15.26 7.46
CA ALA A 14 -3.72 14.37 7.68
C ALA A 14 -4.11 12.94 7.32
N ARG A 15 -3.57 12.43 6.20
CA ARG A 15 -3.81 11.04 5.80
C ARG A 15 -3.18 10.16 6.87
N LYS A 16 -3.89 9.10 7.27
CA LYS A 16 -3.35 8.12 8.22
C LYS A 16 -1.99 7.63 7.70
N PRO A 17 -1.02 7.37 8.59
CA PRO A 17 0.30 6.92 8.17
C PRO A 17 0.18 5.59 7.39
N PRO A 18 1.09 5.32 6.45
CA PRO A 18 1.12 4.04 5.74
C PRO A 18 1.37 2.90 6.72
N VAL A 19 0.41 1.98 6.83
CA VAL A 19 0.54 0.79 7.69
C VAL A 19 1.15 -0.36 6.89
N LYS A 20 2.15 -1.03 7.45
CA LYS A 20 2.73 -2.25 6.85
C LYS A 20 1.71 -3.38 6.89
N VAL A 21 1.45 -4.01 5.74
CA VAL A 21 0.46 -5.09 5.61
C VAL A 21 0.92 -6.15 4.60
N LEU A 22 0.31 -7.33 4.70
CA LEU A 22 0.39 -8.40 3.69
C LEU A 22 -0.88 -8.43 2.80
N SER A 23 -0.76 -9.00 1.61
CA SER A 23 -1.85 -9.07 0.63
C SER A 23 -3.04 -9.90 1.14
N SER A 24 -2.80 -10.96 1.90
CA SER A 24 -3.87 -11.73 2.55
C SER A 24 -4.66 -10.90 3.56
N GLN A 25 -4.01 -10.02 4.34
CA GLN A 25 -4.72 -9.16 5.30
C GLN A 25 -5.71 -8.23 4.61
N LEU A 26 -5.35 -7.69 3.44
CA LEU A 26 -6.26 -6.87 2.63
C LEU A 26 -7.39 -7.73 2.03
N ARG A 27 -7.07 -8.91 1.53
CA ARG A 27 -8.05 -9.84 0.96
C ARG A 27 -9.14 -10.24 1.96
N GLU A 28 -8.74 -10.47 3.20
CA GLU A 28 -9.62 -10.80 4.32
C GLU A 28 -10.18 -9.57 5.04
N ALA A 29 -9.86 -8.36 4.59
CA ALA A 29 -10.32 -7.14 5.22
C ALA A 29 -11.83 -6.99 5.12
N GLU A 30 -12.42 -6.39 6.16
CA GLU A 30 -13.83 -6.06 6.19
C GLU A 30 -14.05 -4.59 5.81
N GLY A 31 -15.09 -4.38 5.01
CA GLY A 31 -15.55 -3.08 4.57
C GLY A 31 -14.80 -2.52 3.36
N CYS A 32 -15.56 -1.94 2.44
CA CYS A 32 -15.19 -0.80 1.59
C CYS A 32 -16.48 -0.30 0.92
N ALA A 33 -17.11 0.74 1.47
CA ALA A 33 -18.26 1.35 0.83
C ALA A 33 -17.78 2.27 -0.30
N ALA A 34 -17.81 1.74 -1.53
CA ALA A 34 -17.81 2.55 -2.74
C ALA A 34 -18.98 3.56 -2.64
N GLY A 35 -18.68 4.77 -2.19
CA GLY A 35 -19.69 5.82 -1.95
C GLY A 35 -19.37 6.79 -0.82
N SER A 36 -18.56 6.39 0.18
CA SER A 36 -18.28 7.22 1.37
C SER A 36 -16.90 7.91 1.36
N GLY A 37 -16.54 8.56 0.25
CA GLY A 37 -15.50 9.61 0.21
C GLY A 37 -14.03 9.25 0.50
N LYS A 38 -13.71 8.14 1.18
CA LYS A 38 -12.34 7.65 1.43
C LYS A 38 -12.31 6.11 1.51
N PRO A 39 -11.56 5.41 0.65
CA PRO A 39 -11.42 3.96 0.76
C PRO A 39 -10.61 3.63 2.02
N GLU A 40 -11.30 3.11 3.03
CA GLU A 40 -10.73 2.60 4.27
C GLU A 40 -11.32 1.22 4.51
N CYS A 41 -10.46 0.26 4.87
CA CYS A 41 -10.86 -1.09 5.25
C CYS A 41 -10.32 -1.45 6.64
N SER A 42 -10.90 -2.49 7.23
CA SER A 42 -10.55 -3.00 8.55
C SER A 42 -9.82 -4.33 8.40
N ILE A 43 -8.52 -4.36 8.71
CA ILE A 43 -7.70 -5.59 8.64
C ILE A 43 -7.58 -6.24 10.02
N LYS A 44 -7.42 -7.57 10.07
CA LYS A 44 -7.00 -8.26 11.30
C LYS A 44 -5.54 -7.97 11.60
N ARG A 45 -5.20 -7.70 12.85
CA ARG A 45 -3.80 -7.54 13.29
C ARG A 45 -3.05 -8.86 13.19
N LEU A 46 -1.77 -8.79 12.85
CA LEU A 46 -0.81 -9.88 13.01
C LEU A 46 -0.02 -9.72 14.32
N GLY A 47 0.32 -10.86 14.92
CA GLY A 47 1.14 -10.95 16.12
C GLY A 47 0.38 -11.26 17.40
N LEU A 48 1.14 -11.54 18.47
CA LEU A 48 0.62 -11.92 19.79
C LEU A 48 0.20 -10.72 20.67
N GLY A 49 0.27 -9.51 20.11
CA GLY A 49 -0.05 -8.27 20.82
C GLY A 49 -1.56 -8.09 21.02
N LYS A 50 -2.03 -6.84 20.96
CA LYS A 50 -3.45 -6.53 21.16
C LYS A 50 -4.32 -7.25 20.12
N PRO A 51 -5.28 -8.10 20.53
CA PRO A 51 -6.26 -8.65 19.61
C PRO A 51 -7.15 -7.52 19.08
N GLY A 52 -7.47 -7.55 17.79
CA GLY A 52 -8.39 -6.58 17.20
C GLY A 52 -8.12 -6.30 15.73
N SER A 53 -8.80 -5.27 15.22
CA SER A 53 -8.68 -4.81 13.85
C SER A 53 -7.98 -3.46 13.74
N LEU A 54 -7.41 -3.18 12.57
CA LEU A 54 -6.78 -1.91 12.21
C LEU A 54 -7.51 -1.29 11.02
N ARG A 55 -7.91 -0.03 11.16
CA ARG A 55 -8.48 0.75 10.06
C ARG A 55 -7.37 1.37 9.23
N VAL A 56 -7.27 0.96 7.97
CA VAL A 56 -6.19 1.35 7.06
C VAL A 56 -6.76 1.94 5.77
N SER A 57 -6.07 2.95 5.22
CA SER A 57 -6.41 3.61 3.94
C SER A 57 -5.18 3.82 3.07
N VAL A 58 -4.03 4.03 3.71
CA VAL A 58 -2.72 4.04 3.08
C VAL A 58 -1.92 2.87 3.66
N VAL A 59 -1.25 2.13 2.78
CA VAL A 59 -0.51 0.93 3.13
C VAL A 59 0.93 1.00 2.63
N TRP A 60 1.79 0.25 3.32
CA TRP A 60 3.11 -0.13 2.86
C TRP A 60 3.10 -1.63 2.60
N MET A 61 3.37 -2.05 1.37
CA MET A 61 3.51 -3.44 0.98
C MET A 61 4.88 -3.68 0.36
N GLN A 62 5.35 -4.92 0.37
CA GLN A 62 6.54 -5.34 -0.37
C GLN A 62 6.22 -6.59 -1.17
N GLY A 63 6.80 -6.70 -2.37
CA GLY A 63 6.50 -7.82 -3.27
C GLY A 63 7.47 -7.91 -4.43
N THR A 64 7.43 -9.06 -5.10
CA THR A 64 8.15 -9.31 -6.34
C THR A 64 7.26 -8.89 -7.50
N VAL A 65 7.78 -8.07 -8.41
CA VAL A 65 7.08 -7.72 -9.65
C VAL A 65 6.98 -8.97 -10.51
N VAL A 66 5.76 -9.39 -10.81
CA VAL A 66 5.47 -10.54 -11.68
C VAL A 66 5.28 -10.05 -13.11
N GLU A 67 4.48 -9.01 -13.28
CA GLU A 67 4.11 -8.46 -14.58
C GLU A 67 4.02 -6.94 -14.49
N VAL A 68 4.37 -6.25 -15.57
CA VAL A 68 4.14 -4.82 -15.74
C VAL A 68 3.31 -4.66 -17.01
N GLN A 69 2.20 -3.93 -16.91
CA GLN A 69 1.31 -3.62 -18.03
C GLN A 69 1.33 -2.10 -18.25
N PRO A 70 2.28 -1.59 -19.07
CA PRO A 70 2.46 -0.15 -19.25
C PRO A 70 1.22 0.56 -19.78
N ASP A 71 0.50 -0.09 -20.70
CA ASP A 71 -0.70 0.44 -21.34
C ASP A 71 -1.86 0.60 -20.36
N GLN A 72 -1.95 -0.31 -19.38
CA GLN A 72 -2.95 -0.25 -18.33
C GLN A 72 -2.50 0.58 -17.12
N ASN A 73 -1.25 1.06 -17.13
CA ASN A 73 -0.64 1.77 -16.01
C ASN A 73 -0.70 0.95 -14.70
N THR A 74 -0.47 -0.36 -14.82
CA THR A 74 -0.54 -1.32 -13.71
C THR A 74 0.69 -2.23 -13.63
N ALA A 75 0.93 -2.79 -12.45
CA ALA A 75 1.88 -3.87 -12.23
C ALA A 75 1.28 -4.90 -11.26
N LEU A 76 1.49 -6.18 -11.56
CA LEU A 76 1.13 -7.29 -10.68
C LEU A 76 2.32 -7.64 -9.79
N LEU A 77 2.10 -7.63 -8.49
CA LEU A 77 3.12 -7.98 -7.50
C LEU A 77 2.69 -9.21 -6.69
N LEU A 78 3.68 -9.94 -6.19
CA LEU A 78 3.50 -11.11 -5.35
C LEU A 78 4.28 -10.96 -4.04
N ASP A 79 3.58 -11.03 -2.91
CA ASP A 79 4.20 -11.24 -1.60
C ASP A 79 4.10 -12.72 -1.18
N GLU A 80 4.53 -13.05 0.03
CA GLU A 80 4.51 -14.43 0.52
C GLU A 80 3.10 -15.00 0.75
N THR A 81 2.09 -14.13 0.79
CA THR A 81 0.69 -14.48 1.11
C THR A 81 -0.25 -14.41 -0.09
N GLY A 82 0.20 -13.84 -1.21
CA GLY A 82 -0.61 -13.74 -2.41
C GLY A 82 -0.24 -12.57 -3.31
N ASN A 83 -1.04 -12.42 -4.36
CA ASN A 83 -0.89 -11.35 -5.33
C ASN A 83 -1.64 -10.08 -4.90
N PHE A 84 -1.18 -8.96 -5.47
CA PHE A 84 -1.88 -7.68 -5.43
C PHE A 84 -1.50 -6.85 -6.64
N THR A 85 -2.44 -6.04 -7.12
CA THR A 85 -2.24 -5.17 -8.28
C THR A 85 -1.95 -3.74 -7.83
N VAL A 86 -1.01 -3.08 -8.51
CA VAL A 86 -0.64 -1.69 -8.26
C VAL A 86 -0.92 -0.88 -9.51
N SER A 87 -1.80 0.12 -9.40
CA SER A 87 -2.15 1.07 -10.47
C SER A 87 -1.42 2.41 -10.30
N GLY A 88 -1.33 3.19 -11.38
CA GLY A 88 -0.71 4.52 -11.32
C GLY A 88 0.81 4.51 -11.31
N VAL A 89 1.42 3.41 -11.76
CA VAL A 89 2.87 3.18 -11.70
C VAL A 89 3.68 4.14 -12.58
N ASN A 90 3.10 4.64 -13.67
CA ASN A 90 3.70 5.60 -14.59
C ASN A 90 3.84 7.00 -13.97
N SER A 91 3.07 7.30 -12.93
CA SER A 91 3.04 8.63 -12.27
C SER A 91 3.99 8.73 -11.08
N ILE A 92 4.74 7.67 -10.77
CA ILE A 92 5.64 7.63 -9.62
C ILE A 92 6.95 8.35 -9.97
N PRO A 93 7.52 9.16 -9.05
CA PRO A 93 8.79 9.82 -9.28
C PRO A 93 9.87 8.86 -9.76
N LYS A 94 10.48 9.19 -10.91
CA LYS A 94 11.44 8.34 -11.61
C LYS A 94 12.81 8.38 -10.90
N GLY A 95 12.93 7.62 -9.82
CA GLY A 95 14.22 7.28 -9.19
C GLY A 95 14.91 6.12 -9.93
N LYS A 96 15.62 5.25 -9.20
CA LYS A 96 16.16 3.99 -9.75
C LYS A 96 15.02 3.17 -10.37
N PRO A 97 15.16 2.68 -11.62
CA PRO A 97 14.13 1.82 -12.23
C PRO A 97 13.84 0.61 -11.35
N CYS A 98 12.60 0.48 -10.89
CA CYS A 98 12.15 -0.58 -9.98
C CYS A 98 11.05 -1.47 -10.58
N LEU A 99 10.46 -1.07 -11.71
CA LEU A 99 9.33 -1.75 -12.35
C LEU A 99 9.81 -2.64 -13.50
N SER A 100 10.35 -3.80 -13.15
CA SER A 100 10.62 -4.86 -14.13
C SER A 100 10.36 -6.23 -13.51
N PRO A 101 9.87 -7.22 -14.26
CA PRO A 101 9.67 -8.57 -13.74
C PRO A 101 10.89 -9.10 -12.99
N GLY A 102 10.65 -9.74 -11.85
CA GLY A 102 11.68 -10.28 -10.96
C GLY A 102 12.27 -9.27 -9.94
N LYS A 103 12.00 -7.97 -10.08
CA LYS A 103 12.42 -6.98 -9.07
C LYS A 103 11.64 -7.16 -7.78
N TYR A 104 12.32 -6.99 -6.65
CA TYR A 104 11.68 -6.95 -5.34
C TYR A 104 11.56 -5.49 -4.92
N VAL A 105 10.35 -5.04 -4.65
CA VAL A 105 10.06 -3.62 -4.46
C VAL A 105 9.22 -3.38 -3.22
N MET A 106 9.36 -2.19 -2.64
CA MET A 106 8.34 -1.64 -1.74
C MET A 106 7.33 -0.82 -2.53
N VAL A 107 6.10 -0.79 -2.02
CA VAL A 107 5.00 0.04 -2.51
C VAL A 107 4.33 0.73 -1.34
N MET A 108 4.31 2.06 -1.35
CA MET A 108 3.39 2.85 -0.55
C MET A 108 2.21 3.20 -1.45
N GLY A 109 0.99 2.86 -1.04
CA GLY A 109 -0.19 3.00 -1.88
C GLY A 109 -1.46 3.33 -1.11
N VAL A 110 -2.43 3.92 -1.81
CA VAL A 110 -3.81 4.09 -1.31
C VAL A 110 -4.63 2.89 -1.77
N ILE A 111 -5.37 2.27 -0.86
CA ILE A 111 -6.23 1.13 -1.19
C ILE A 111 -7.35 1.60 -2.14
N GLN A 112 -7.56 0.89 -3.25
CA GLN A 112 -8.68 1.11 -4.16
C GLN A 112 -9.74 0.01 -4.00
N SER A 113 -9.30 -1.24 -3.94
CA SER A 113 -10.11 -2.40 -3.61
C SER A 113 -9.28 -3.39 -2.78
N HIS A 114 -9.94 -4.25 -2.02
CA HIS A 114 -9.27 -5.17 -1.10
C HIS A 114 -9.60 -6.65 -1.41
N SER A 115 -10.78 -6.96 -1.94
CA SER A 115 -11.24 -8.31 -2.27
C SER A 115 -11.99 -8.32 -3.60
N PRO A 116 -11.89 -9.38 -4.44
CA PRO A 116 -11.16 -10.65 -4.23
C PRO A 116 -9.64 -10.54 -4.40
N GLU A 117 -9.16 -9.50 -5.08
CA GLU A 117 -7.74 -9.17 -5.21
C GLU A 117 -7.49 -7.74 -4.72
N PRO A 118 -6.46 -7.50 -3.88
CA PRO A 118 -6.11 -6.16 -3.45
C PRO A 118 -5.58 -5.31 -4.61
N VAL A 119 -6.10 -4.09 -4.76
CA VAL A 119 -5.64 -3.10 -5.74
C VAL A 119 -5.24 -1.82 -5.03
N LEU A 120 -4.01 -1.36 -5.28
CA LEU A 120 -3.46 -0.13 -4.71
C LEU A 120 -3.21 0.91 -5.80
N ARG A 121 -3.53 2.17 -5.53
CA ARG A 121 -2.97 3.29 -6.30
C ARG A 121 -1.63 3.66 -5.72
N ALA A 122 -0.58 3.56 -6.52
CA ALA A 122 0.78 3.88 -6.09
C ALA A 122 0.92 5.36 -5.65
N VAL A 123 1.62 5.56 -4.53
CA VAL A 123 2.09 6.87 -4.05
C VAL A 123 3.61 6.93 -4.17
N LYS A 124 4.29 5.84 -3.78
CA LYS A 124 5.73 5.70 -3.90
C LYS A 124 6.10 4.25 -4.14
N MET A 125 7.11 4.02 -4.97
CA MET A 125 7.73 2.71 -5.17
C MET A 125 9.24 2.85 -5.07
N ALA A 126 9.92 1.82 -4.56
CA ALA A 126 11.38 1.78 -4.52
C ALA A 126 11.92 0.36 -4.71
N ASP A 127 13.06 0.26 -5.39
CA ASP A 127 13.79 -0.99 -5.59
C ASP A 127 14.43 -1.45 -4.28
N LEU A 128 14.16 -2.69 -3.88
CA LEU A 128 14.77 -3.40 -2.75
C LEU A 128 15.54 -4.65 -3.22
N SER A 129 15.81 -4.78 -4.52
CA SER A 129 16.41 -5.99 -5.09
C SER A 129 17.80 -6.32 -4.56
N ASP A 130 18.62 -5.33 -4.22
CA ASP A 130 20.02 -5.53 -3.83
C ASP A 130 20.16 -6.43 -2.58
N LYS A 131 19.14 -6.47 -1.70
CA LYS A 131 19.05 -7.36 -0.53
C LYS A 131 17.71 -8.09 -0.46
N ALA A 132 17.15 -8.45 -1.63
CA ALA A 132 15.81 -9.03 -1.74
C ALA A 132 15.59 -10.24 -0.82
N ALA A 133 16.59 -11.12 -0.67
CA ALA A 133 16.48 -12.30 0.19
C ALA A 133 16.23 -11.94 1.67
N ILE A 134 16.93 -10.91 2.17
CA ILE A 134 16.77 -10.44 3.55
C ILE A 134 15.44 -9.71 3.70
N HIS A 135 15.15 -8.76 2.81
CA HIS A 135 13.90 -7.98 2.87
C HIS A 135 12.67 -8.88 2.80
N ARG A 136 12.65 -9.84 1.86
CA ARG A 136 11.55 -10.81 1.73
C ARG A 136 11.37 -11.65 2.99
N LYS A 137 12.46 -12.14 3.60
CA LYS A 137 12.40 -12.94 4.82
C LYS A 137 11.94 -12.12 6.03
N MET A 138 12.37 -10.86 6.11
CA MET A 138 12.07 -9.98 7.24
C MET A 138 10.67 -9.36 7.17
N TRP A 139 10.10 -9.25 5.97
CA TRP A 139 8.88 -8.46 5.75
C TRP A 139 7.71 -8.88 6.65
N LYS A 140 7.42 -10.18 6.79
CA LYS A 140 6.39 -10.67 7.71
C LYS A 140 6.59 -10.17 9.14
N TYR A 141 7.82 -10.26 9.64
CA TYR A 141 8.17 -9.87 11.00
C TYR A 141 8.09 -8.36 11.18
N GLU A 142 8.46 -7.57 10.16
CA GLU A 142 8.28 -6.12 10.18
C GLU A 142 6.79 -5.71 10.21
N VAL A 143 5.93 -6.45 9.50
CA VAL A 143 4.48 -6.24 9.54
C VAL A 143 3.93 -6.57 10.92
N GLU A 144 4.32 -7.73 11.47
CA GLU A 144 3.90 -8.20 12.78
C GLU A 144 4.34 -7.24 13.90
N ASP A 145 5.62 -6.91 13.98
CA ASP A 145 6.20 -6.02 14.99
C ASP A 145 5.52 -4.64 15.00
N LEU A 146 5.29 -4.05 13.82
CA LEU A 146 4.57 -2.78 13.73
C LEU A 146 3.14 -2.90 14.28
N GLN A 147 2.39 -3.93 13.89
CA GLN A 147 0.98 -4.04 14.25
C GLN A 147 0.76 -4.36 15.74
N GLN A 148 1.77 -4.92 16.43
CA GLN A 148 1.76 -5.09 17.88
C GLN A 148 1.87 -3.76 18.64
N THR A 149 2.54 -2.75 18.07
CA THR A 149 2.79 -1.46 18.73
C THR A 149 1.76 -0.38 18.40
N LEU A 150 1.02 -0.53 17.29
CA LEU A 150 -0.03 0.42 16.92
C LEU A 150 -1.16 0.45 17.96
N PRO A 151 -1.71 1.64 18.28
CA PRO A 151 -2.69 1.82 19.36
C PRO A 151 -3.96 0.99 19.16
#